data_AF-A0A9D5VQI2-F1
#
_entry.id   AF-A0A9D5VQI2-F1
#
_cell.length_a   1.000
_cell.length_b   1.000
_cell.length_c   1.000
_cell.angle_alpha   90.00
_cell.angle_beta   90.00
_cell.angle_gamma   90.00
#
_symmetry.space_group_name_H-M   'P 1'
#
loop_
_entity.id
_entity.type
_entity.pdbx_description
1 polymer ?
#
loop_
_entity_poly.entity_id
_entity_poly.type
_entity_poly.pdbx_seq_one_letter_code
_entity_poly.pdbx_strand_id
1 'polypeptide(L)'
;MENNQKVMIVSAKAETASIFQNVNSHDNNLLVINNSKEANEKASQENFDMILVDKDFAAEEKAALLKKMRDEIKKVQDLVNIKKPSDEKLILDSQEKSDNLFKTINEHVHKLEREKITKDQTITNLEKENKELLEKVKIFQKEIKESQEIFKKEIKESQESFKKERQDILNNSEKKIKDLLSEKERTDKIFKQTTVDRDEFKKLYEKNSSEKDELQRKYQDLVLQNDKVTKQAESERVKKEELSKKLDELEIEKNKLEIDISANIKENNQLIKLVEDAVNVRDETSGKLNTALDEIRRLKKQISVMDEELKKAVSVAETAIVERNNMETKLIDFQERWEKFAR
;
A
#
# COMPACT_ATOMS: atom_id res chain seq x y z
N MET A 1 10.78 119.39 5.15
CA MET A 1 10.08 119.06 6.42
C MET A 1 8.61 119.16 6.10
N GLU A 2 7.94 118.02 5.91
CA GLU A 2 6.50 117.98 5.67
C GLU A 2 5.79 118.42 6.95
N ASN A 3 5.11 119.56 6.88
CA ASN A 3 4.44 120.17 8.01
C ASN A 3 3.05 119.52 8.11
N ASN A 4 2.99 118.27 8.60
CA ASN A 4 1.76 117.51 8.72
C ASN A 4 0.85 118.14 9.77
N GLN A 5 -0.05 119.03 9.34
CA GLN A 5 -1.04 119.61 10.23
C GLN A 5 -2.03 118.52 10.67
N LYS A 6 -2.22 118.39 11.99
CA LYS A 6 -3.23 117.52 12.57
C LYS A 6 -4.54 118.28 12.66
N VAL A 7 -5.52 117.87 11.86
CA VAL A 7 -6.84 118.52 11.81
C VAL A 7 -7.90 117.55 12.33
N MET A 8 -8.66 117.96 13.35
CA MET A 8 -9.80 117.19 13.84
C MET A 8 -11.10 117.77 13.31
N ILE A 9 -11.97 116.91 12.78
CA ILE A 9 -13.28 117.32 12.26
C ILE A 9 -14.36 116.60 13.05
N VAL A 10 -15.26 117.38 13.65
CA VAL A 10 -16.37 116.87 14.45
C VAL A 10 -17.67 117.15 13.70
N SER A 11 -18.29 116.11 13.13
CA SER A 11 -19.55 116.23 12.37
C SER A 11 -20.54 115.15 12.79
N ALA A 12 -21.80 115.56 13.02
CA ALA A 12 -22.86 114.64 13.43
C ALA A 12 -23.51 113.89 12.25
N LYS A 13 -23.25 114.31 11.01
CA LYS A 13 -23.82 113.69 9.79
C LYS A 13 -22.71 113.01 8.99
N ALA A 14 -22.90 111.73 8.68
CA ALA A 14 -21.94 110.92 7.93
C ALA A 14 -21.65 111.47 6.51
N GLU A 15 -22.62 112.19 5.93
CA GLU A 15 -22.48 112.84 4.61
C GLU A 15 -21.53 114.05 4.66
N THR A 16 -21.55 114.87 5.71
CA THR A 16 -20.58 115.97 5.84
C THR A 16 -19.18 115.45 6.15
N ALA A 17 -19.07 114.40 6.99
CA ALA A 17 -17.81 113.74 7.31
C ALA A 17 -17.06 113.21 6.07
N SER A 18 -17.79 112.62 5.12
CA SER A 18 -17.24 112.08 3.88
C SER A 18 -16.85 113.17 2.87
N ILE A 19 -17.55 114.31 2.85
CA ILE A 19 -17.14 115.49 2.06
C ILE A 19 -15.80 116.03 2.55
N PHE A 20 -15.61 116.16 3.87
CA PHE A 20 -14.37 116.68 4.43
C PHE A 20 -13.16 115.75 4.23
N GLN A 21 -13.35 114.43 4.29
CA GLN A 21 -12.29 113.46 3.96
C GLN A 21 -11.86 113.60 2.50
N ASN A 22 -12.81 113.80 1.59
CA ASN A 22 -12.50 113.89 0.16
C ASN A 22 -11.82 115.21 -0.25
N VAL A 23 -12.07 116.31 0.47
CA VAL A 23 -11.51 117.64 0.12
C VAL A 23 -10.08 117.84 0.64
N ASN A 24 -9.67 117.17 1.73
CA ASN A 24 -8.37 117.43 2.38
C ASN A 24 -7.43 116.20 2.46
N SER A 25 -7.65 115.14 1.68
CA SER A 25 -6.93 113.85 1.84
C SER A 25 -5.45 113.83 1.45
N HIS A 26 -4.89 114.92 0.91
CA HIS A 26 -3.58 114.83 0.26
C HIS A 26 -2.38 115.25 1.11
N ASP A 27 -2.53 116.02 2.20
CA ASP A 27 -1.36 116.46 3.02
C ASP A 27 -1.63 116.63 4.54
N ASN A 28 -2.81 116.25 5.06
CA ASN A 28 -3.16 116.45 6.47
C ASN A 28 -3.53 115.14 7.18
N ASN A 29 -3.08 114.98 8.43
CA ASN A 29 -3.47 113.83 9.26
C ASN A 29 -4.84 114.12 9.89
N LEU A 30 -5.90 113.70 9.19
CA LEU A 30 -7.28 114.01 9.51
C LEU A 30 -7.90 112.95 10.42
N LEU A 31 -8.42 113.40 11.57
CA LEU A 31 -9.24 112.57 12.46
C LEU A 31 -10.69 113.07 12.39
N VAL A 32 -11.58 112.24 11.85
CA VAL A 32 -13.02 112.54 11.78
C VAL A 32 -13.75 111.78 12.86
N ILE A 33 -14.48 112.51 13.70
CA ILE A 33 -15.17 111.94 14.86
C ILE A 33 -16.65 112.32 14.78
N ASN A 34 -17.51 111.31 14.92
CA ASN A 34 -18.95 111.45 14.71
C ASN A 34 -19.73 111.65 16.03
N ASN A 35 -19.02 111.76 17.16
CA ASN A 35 -19.57 111.87 18.50
C ASN A 35 -18.79 112.89 19.35
N SER A 36 -19.50 113.81 20.01
CA SER A 36 -18.93 114.89 20.84
C SER A 36 -18.10 114.38 22.02
N LYS A 37 -18.46 113.23 22.61
CA LYS A 37 -17.74 112.67 23.76
C LYS A 37 -16.35 112.18 23.37
N GLU A 38 -16.25 111.45 22.26
CA GLU A 38 -14.99 110.93 21.72
C GLU A 38 -14.08 112.07 21.24
N ALA A 39 -14.67 113.12 20.65
CA ALA A 39 -13.92 114.30 20.25
C ALA A 39 -13.25 115.02 21.43
N ASN A 40 -13.94 115.11 22.57
CA ASN A 40 -13.35 115.69 23.78
C ASN A 40 -12.21 114.84 24.34
N GLU A 41 -12.36 113.52 24.40
CA GLU A 41 -11.29 112.63 24.88
C GLU A 41 -10.06 112.73 23.99
N LYS A 42 -10.24 112.75 22.66
CA LYS A 42 -9.14 112.87 21.71
C LYS A 42 -8.46 114.23 21.73
N ALA A 43 -9.22 115.33 21.77
CA ALA A 43 -8.66 116.67 21.91
C ALA A 43 -7.84 116.88 23.19
N SER A 44 -8.09 116.07 24.22
CA SER A 44 -7.34 116.12 25.49
C SER A 44 -6.02 115.33 25.43
N GLN A 45 -5.90 114.37 24.51
CA GLN A 45 -4.77 113.43 24.44
C GLN A 45 -3.76 113.80 23.34
N GLU A 46 -4.22 114.50 22.31
CA GLU A 46 -3.41 114.84 21.14
C GLU A 46 -3.48 116.34 20.83
N ASN A 47 -2.35 116.94 20.44
CA ASN A 47 -2.32 118.32 19.95
C ASN A 47 -2.84 118.35 18.51
N PHE A 48 -3.92 119.09 18.28
CA PHE A 48 -4.46 119.37 16.94
C PHE A 48 -4.21 120.83 16.58
N ASP A 49 -3.75 121.07 15.36
CA ASP A 49 -3.49 122.42 14.84
C ASP A 49 -4.79 123.15 14.50
N MET A 50 -5.84 122.41 14.14
CA MET A 50 -7.15 122.96 13.79
C MET A 50 -8.28 121.99 14.15
N ILE A 51 -9.37 122.52 14.72
CA ILE A 51 -10.59 121.76 15.01
C ILE A 51 -11.76 122.40 14.27
N LEU A 52 -12.37 121.66 13.34
CA LEU A 52 -13.55 122.11 12.58
C LEU A 52 -14.80 121.41 13.13
N VAL A 53 -15.80 122.18 13.54
CA VAL A 53 -17.05 121.67 14.10
C VAL A 53 -18.20 122.02 13.16
N ASP A 54 -18.96 121.00 12.75
CA ASP A 54 -20.12 121.14 11.86
C ASP A 54 -21.21 122.05 12.47
N LYS A 55 -21.90 122.80 11.62
CA LYS A 55 -22.79 123.91 12.01
C LYS A 55 -24.08 123.45 12.71
N ASP A 56 -24.41 122.16 12.59
CA ASP A 56 -25.59 121.52 13.19
C ASP A 56 -25.38 121.02 14.63
N PHE A 57 -24.22 121.31 15.25
CA PHE A 57 -23.98 121.01 16.67
C PHE A 57 -24.87 121.87 17.58
N ALA A 58 -25.68 121.23 18.42
CA ALA A 58 -26.61 121.88 19.33
C ALA A 58 -25.91 122.95 20.18
N ALA A 59 -26.53 124.14 20.28
CA ALA A 59 -25.92 125.35 20.83
C ALA A 59 -25.38 125.21 22.27
N GLU A 60 -25.88 124.25 23.06
CA GLU A 60 -25.45 124.01 24.43
C GLU A 60 -24.07 123.32 24.54
N GLU A 61 -23.70 122.44 23.60
CA GLU A 61 -22.40 121.75 23.63
C GLU A 61 -21.26 122.66 23.14
N LYS A 62 -21.55 123.57 22.21
CA LYS A 62 -20.60 124.58 21.72
C LYS A 62 -20.20 125.58 22.81
N ALA A 63 -21.13 125.92 23.71
CA ALA A 63 -20.87 126.81 24.84
C ALA A 63 -19.93 126.18 25.90
N ALA A 64 -20.06 124.86 26.14
CA ALA A 64 -19.23 124.15 27.10
C ALA A 64 -17.76 124.02 26.65
N LEU A 65 -17.52 123.77 25.35
CA LEU A 65 -16.18 123.67 24.78
C LEU A 65 -15.45 125.02 24.78
N LEU A 66 -16.14 126.09 24.34
CA LEU A 66 -15.58 127.45 24.33
C LEU A 66 -15.27 127.98 25.73
N LYS A 67 -16.03 127.56 26.76
CA LYS A 67 -15.74 127.90 28.16
C LYS A 67 -14.44 127.23 28.64
N LYS A 68 -14.23 125.94 28.34
CA LYS A 68 -12.98 125.23 28.68
C LYS A 68 -11.75 125.82 27.99
N MET A 69 -11.84 126.16 26.70
CA MET A 69 -10.72 126.80 25.99
C MET A 69 -10.40 128.19 26.56
N ARG A 70 -11.42 128.97 26.95
CA ARG A 70 -11.22 130.28 27.59
C ARG A 70 -10.55 130.16 28.97
N ASP A 71 -10.86 129.12 29.74
CA ASP A 71 -10.25 128.85 31.04
C ASP A 71 -8.78 128.38 30.92
N GLU A 72 -8.44 127.61 29.88
CA GLU A 72 -7.05 127.23 29.55
C GLU A 72 -6.22 128.43 29.07
N ILE A 73 -6.76 129.27 28.17
CA ILE A 73 -6.08 130.48 27.68
C ILE A 73 -5.81 131.46 28.85
N LYS A 74 -6.75 131.54 29.81
CA LYS A 74 -6.57 132.37 31.01
C LYS A 74 -5.44 131.85 31.92
N LYS A 75 -5.27 130.53 32.06
CA LYS A 75 -4.13 129.94 32.80
C LYS A 75 -2.78 130.26 32.15
N VAL A 76 -2.71 130.28 30.81
CA VAL A 76 -1.48 130.64 30.10
C VAL A 76 -1.19 132.14 30.20
N GLN A 77 -2.22 133.00 30.16
CA GLN A 77 -2.05 134.45 30.38
C GLN A 77 -1.65 134.81 31.81
N ASP A 78 -2.13 134.09 32.82
CA ASP A 78 -1.77 134.29 34.22
C ASP A 78 -0.31 133.84 34.52
N LEU A 79 0.25 132.91 33.73
CA LEU A 79 1.66 132.50 33.82
C LEU A 79 2.65 133.47 33.16
N VAL A 80 2.20 134.33 32.24
CA VAL A 80 3.06 135.26 31.49
C VAL A 80 3.23 136.61 32.21
N ASN A 81 2.42 136.92 33.24
CA ASN A 81 2.39 138.24 33.88
C ASN A 81 3.07 138.35 35.25
N ILE A 82 3.95 137.42 35.62
CA ILE A 82 4.69 137.50 36.89
C ILE A 82 6.10 138.05 36.65
N LYS A 83 6.22 139.35 36.92
CA LYS A 83 7.40 140.09 37.43
C LYS A 83 8.76 139.62 36.91
N LYS A 84 9.34 140.40 35.98
CA LYS A 84 10.79 140.47 35.73
C LYS A 84 11.56 140.52 37.07
N PRO A 85 12.25 139.44 37.47
CA PRO A 85 13.31 139.50 38.46
C PRO A 85 14.59 139.97 37.74
N SER A 86 15.45 140.67 38.46
CA SER A 86 16.77 141.14 37.99
C SER A 86 17.54 140.05 37.22
N ASP A 87 18.13 140.44 36.09
CA ASP A 87 18.75 139.58 35.07
C ASP A 87 19.82 138.59 35.60
N GLU A 88 20.39 138.81 36.79
CA GLU A 88 21.34 137.88 37.41
C GLU A 88 20.71 136.59 37.96
N LYS A 89 19.46 136.64 38.45
CA LYS A 89 18.80 135.45 39.04
C LYS A 89 18.26 134.49 37.95
N LEU A 90 17.90 135.04 36.79
CA LEU A 90 17.49 134.27 35.61
C LEU A 90 18.66 133.52 34.98
N ILE A 91 19.86 134.10 35.00
CA ILE A 91 21.07 133.44 34.48
C ILE A 91 21.47 132.27 35.39
N LEU A 92 21.40 132.43 36.71
CA LEU A 92 21.69 131.37 37.69
C LEU A 92 20.67 130.21 37.67
N ASP A 93 19.36 130.50 37.67
CA ASP A 93 18.32 129.44 37.57
C ASP A 93 18.34 128.74 36.21
N SER A 94 18.72 129.45 35.13
CA SER A 94 18.90 128.87 33.80
C SER A 94 20.15 127.99 33.73
N GLN A 95 21.26 128.43 34.34
CA GLN A 95 22.48 127.62 34.47
C GLN A 95 22.25 126.38 35.33
N GLU A 96 21.56 126.50 36.48
CA GLU A 96 21.25 125.35 37.33
C GLU A 96 20.31 124.35 36.64
N LYS A 97 19.32 124.84 35.89
CA LYS A 97 18.47 123.97 35.05
C LYS A 97 19.26 123.33 33.92
N SER A 98 20.14 124.08 33.26
CA SER A 98 21.01 123.59 32.21
C SER A 98 21.95 122.51 32.73
N ASP A 99 22.58 122.72 33.88
CA ASP A 99 23.48 121.76 34.52
C ASP A 99 22.74 120.51 34.99
N ASN A 100 21.54 120.65 35.53
CA ASN A 100 20.67 119.51 35.85
C ASN A 100 20.21 118.76 34.59
N LEU A 101 19.96 119.47 33.48
CA LEU A 101 19.61 118.88 32.20
C LEU A 101 20.81 118.11 31.63
N PHE A 102 22.00 118.72 31.61
CA PHE A 102 23.25 118.09 31.19
C PHE A 102 23.59 116.88 32.06
N LYS A 103 23.39 116.97 33.37
CA LYS A 103 23.58 115.84 34.28
C LYS A 103 22.59 114.70 33.98
N THR A 104 21.31 115.00 33.80
CA THR A 104 20.29 114.00 33.46
C THR A 104 20.54 113.37 32.09
N ILE A 105 20.97 114.17 31.11
CA ILE A 105 21.38 113.72 29.78
C ILE A 105 22.61 112.83 29.91
N ASN A 106 23.62 113.21 30.68
CA ASN A 106 24.85 112.44 30.84
C ASN A 106 24.59 111.11 31.58
N GLU A 107 23.71 111.11 32.57
CA GLU A 107 23.24 109.88 33.24
C GLU A 107 22.47 108.97 32.26
N HIS A 108 21.63 109.53 31.39
CA HIS A 108 20.95 108.77 30.34
C HIS A 108 21.94 108.23 29.29
N VAL A 109 22.93 109.03 28.88
CA VAL A 109 23.99 108.60 27.96
C VAL A 109 24.77 107.44 28.56
N HIS A 110 25.22 107.54 29.81
CA HIS A 110 25.92 106.44 30.49
C HIS A 110 25.03 105.21 30.74
N LYS A 111 23.72 105.39 30.94
CA LYS A 111 22.77 104.28 31.02
C LYS A 111 22.64 103.58 29.66
N LEU A 112 22.50 104.35 28.58
CA LEU A 112 22.42 103.84 27.20
C LEU A 112 23.73 103.17 26.77
N GLU A 113 24.89 103.70 27.16
CA GLU A 113 26.19 103.07 26.92
C GLU A 113 26.32 101.72 27.63
N ARG A 114 25.90 101.64 28.90
CA ARG A 114 25.86 100.37 29.64
C ARG A 114 24.90 99.37 29.02
N GLU A 115 23.69 99.80 28.66
CA GLU A 115 22.72 98.96 27.95
C GLU A 115 23.27 98.47 26.61
N LYS A 116 23.96 99.34 25.86
CA LYS A 116 24.63 98.99 24.60
C LYS A 116 25.68 97.91 24.82
N ILE A 117 26.60 98.09 25.77
CA ILE A 117 27.63 97.09 26.10
C ILE A 117 26.99 95.74 26.47
N THR A 118 25.93 95.78 27.29
CA THR A 118 25.23 94.56 27.73
C THR A 118 24.56 93.86 26.54
N LYS A 119 23.96 94.62 25.62
CA LYS A 119 23.37 94.09 24.39
C LYS A 119 24.44 93.52 23.46
N ASP A 120 25.58 94.19 23.28
CA ASP A 120 26.69 93.72 22.45
C ASP A 120 27.29 92.42 22.99
N GLN A 121 27.42 92.28 24.31
CA GLN A 121 27.82 91.03 24.97
C GLN A 121 26.79 89.91 24.74
N THR A 122 25.51 90.24 24.81
CA THR A 122 24.43 89.27 24.55
C THR A 122 24.46 88.82 23.09
N ILE A 123 24.65 89.75 22.15
CA ILE A 123 24.77 89.47 20.71
C ILE A 123 25.95 88.54 20.45
N THR A 124 27.14 88.85 20.99
CA THR A 124 28.33 88.01 20.80
C THR A 124 28.19 86.61 21.40
N ASN A 125 27.52 86.47 22.56
CA ASN A 125 27.20 85.16 23.13
C ASN A 125 26.23 84.37 22.24
N LEU A 126 25.18 85.01 21.72
CA LEU A 126 24.22 84.39 20.81
C LEU A 126 24.86 83.98 19.48
N GLU A 127 25.78 84.78 18.95
CA GLU A 127 26.55 84.43 17.74
C GLU A 127 27.42 83.20 17.98
N LYS A 128 28.07 83.10 19.14
CA LYS A 128 28.85 81.91 19.52
C LYS A 128 27.97 80.67 19.64
N GLU A 129 26.84 80.77 20.35
CA GLU A 129 25.87 79.66 20.48
C GLU A 129 25.32 79.22 19.11
N ASN A 130 24.97 80.17 18.24
CA ASN A 130 24.51 79.88 16.88
C ASN A 130 25.58 79.15 16.06
N LYS A 131 26.86 79.54 16.20
CA LYS A 131 27.96 78.86 15.52
C LYS A 131 28.14 77.42 16.01
N GLU A 132 28.05 77.20 17.32
CA GLU A 132 28.11 75.86 17.93
C GLU A 132 26.93 74.98 17.50
N LEU A 133 25.71 75.55 17.45
CA LEU A 133 24.53 74.85 16.96
C LEU A 133 24.67 74.49 15.47
N LEU A 134 25.22 75.39 14.65
CA LEU A 134 25.44 75.12 13.23
C LEU A 134 26.41 73.95 13.01
N GLU A 135 27.48 73.86 13.78
CA GLU A 135 28.40 72.72 13.72
C GLU A 135 27.75 71.43 14.20
N LYS A 136 26.94 71.45 15.27
CA LYS A 136 26.14 70.29 15.70
C LYS A 136 25.20 69.82 14.59
N VAL A 137 24.52 70.74 13.89
CA VAL A 137 23.64 70.40 12.76
C VAL A 137 24.41 69.76 11.62
N LYS A 138 25.61 70.25 11.29
CA LYS A 138 26.46 69.63 10.25
C LYS A 138 26.88 68.21 10.63
N ILE A 139 27.25 67.98 11.90
CA ILE A 139 27.59 66.66 12.42
C ILE A 139 26.38 65.72 12.30
N PHE A 140 25.20 66.13 12.77
CA PHE A 140 23.99 65.31 12.65
C PHE A 140 23.60 65.02 11.21
N GLN A 141 23.73 65.99 10.30
CA GLN A 141 23.48 65.76 8.87
C GLN A 141 24.44 64.73 8.26
N LYS A 142 25.70 64.71 8.71
CA LYS A 142 26.69 63.72 8.30
C LYS A 142 26.33 62.33 8.83
N GLU A 143 26.00 62.22 10.11
CA GLU A 143 25.58 60.96 10.76
C GLU A 143 24.30 60.38 10.14
N ILE A 144 23.34 61.23 9.79
CA ILE A 144 22.12 60.82 9.07
C ILE A 144 22.46 60.20 7.72
N LYS A 145 23.36 60.84 6.94
CA LYS A 145 23.77 60.31 5.63
C LYS A 145 24.52 58.98 5.77
N GLU A 146 25.44 58.87 6.72
CA GLU A 146 26.18 57.64 6.99
C GLU A 146 25.22 56.51 7.41
N SER A 147 24.27 56.80 8.30
CA SER A 147 23.24 55.84 8.74
C SER A 147 22.34 55.40 7.59
N GLN A 148 21.96 56.31 6.68
CA GLN A 148 21.17 55.98 5.49
C GLN A 148 21.91 55.06 4.52
N GLU A 149 23.21 55.29 4.31
CA GLU A 149 24.02 54.43 3.44
C GLU A 149 24.27 53.05 4.05
N ILE A 150 24.49 52.98 5.37
CA ILE A 150 24.56 51.70 6.10
C ILE A 150 23.25 50.94 5.93
N PHE A 151 22.11 51.59 6.20
CA PHE A 151 20.80 50.96 6.09
C PHE A 151 20.49 50.47 4.67
N LYS A 152 20.82 51.25 3.64
CA LYS A 152 20.70 50.82 2.24
C LYS A 152 21.56 49.60 1.93
N LYS A 153 22.80 49.56 2.43
CA LYS A 153 23.72 48.45 2.24
C LYS A 153 23.19 47.18 2.91
N GLU A 154 22.76 47.26 4.16
CA GLU A 154 22.19 46.14 4.91
C GLU A 154 20.92 45.59 4.26
N ILE A 155 20.02 46.46 3.79
CA ILE A 155 18.84 46.03 3.02
C ILE A 155 19.25 45.26 1.78
N LYS A 156 20.24 45.74 1.02
CA LYS A 156 20.68 45.10 -0.22
C LYS A 156 21.30 43.72 0.07
N GLU A 157 22.18 43.63 1.07
CA GLU A 157 22.80 42.37 1.48
C GLU A 157 21.76 41.38 2.00
N SER A 158 20.78 41.84 2.78
CA SER A 158 19.66 41.01 3.24
C SER A 158 18.80 40.50 2.08
N GLN A 159 18.49 41.34 1.09
CA GLN A 159 17.74 40.93 -0.11
C GLN A 159 18.50 39.90 -0.95
N GLU A 160 19.80 40.07 -1.14
CA GLU A 160 20.65 39.12 -1.87
C GLU A 160 20.76 37.78 -1.14
N SER A 161 20.94 37.82 0.19
CA SER A 161 20.93 36.64 1.05
C SER A 161 19.60 35.88 0.96
N PHE A 162 18.47 36.58 1.09
CA PHE A 162 17.14 35.98 1.00
C PHE A 162 16.88 35.37 -0.39
N LYS A 163 17.32 36.03 -1.46
CA LYS A 163 17.20 35.51 -2.83
C LYS A 163 18.00 34.21 -3.01
N LYS A 164 19.21 34.14 -2.46
CA LYS A 164 20.06 32.95 -2.50
C LYS A 164 19.44 31.80 -1.71
N GLU A 165 19.00 32.05 -0.48
CA GLU A 165 18.33 31.04 0.35
C GLU A 165 17.08 30.47 -0.32
N ARG A 166 16.24 31.34 -0.90
CA ARG A 166 15.05 30.90 -1.65
C ARG A 166 15.41 30.02 -2.86
N GLN A 167 16.48 30.36 -3.58
CA GLN A 167 16.94 29.55 -4.72
C GLN A 167 17.46 28.19 -4.27
N ASP A 168 18.20 28.14 -3.16
CA ASP A 168 18.72 26.88 -2.61
C ASP A 168 17.58 25.97 -2.12
N ILE A 169 16.56 26.54 -1.46
CA ILE A 169 15.34 25.83 -1.07
C ILE A 169 14.63 25.27 -2.31
N LEU A 170 14.46 26.09 -3.36
CA LEU A 170 13.80 25.69 -4.60
C LEU A 170 14.54 24.51 -5.26
N ASN A 171 15.86 24.65 -5.48
CA ASN A 171 16.69 23.61 -6.09
C ASN A 171 16.64 22.30 -5.29
N ASN A 172 16.71 22.37 -3.96
CA ASN A 172 16.62 21.20 -3.10
C ASN A 172 15.23 20.54 -3.16
N SER A 173 14.17 21.35 -3.22
CA SER A 173 12.80 20.85 -3.36
C SER A 173 12.57 20.15 -4.70
N GLU A 174 13.07 20.72 -5.80
CA GLU A 174 12.98 20.14 -7.14
C GLU A 174 13.72 18.80 -7.22
N LYS A 175 14.93 18.73 -6.66
CA LYS A 175 15.69 17.48 -6.56
C LYS A 175 14.90 16.42 -5.80
N LYS A 176 14.37 16.76 -4.62
CA LYS A 176 13.60 15.83 -3.79
C LYS A 176 12.32 15.35 -4.49
N ILE A 177 11.63 16.23 -5.21
CA ILE A 177 10.44 15.87 -6.01
C ILE A 177 10.82 14.87 -7.11
N LYS A 178 11.95 15.11 -7.80
CA LYS A 178 12.43 14.21 -8.85
C LYS A 178 12.80 12.82 -8.31
N ASP A 179 13.46 12.78 -7.16
CA ASP A 179 13.83 11.53 -6.49
C ASP A 179 12.56 10.75 -6.08
N LEU A 180 11.57 11.42 -5.48
CA LEU A 180 10.28 10.81 -5.10
C LEU A 180 9.48 10.29 -6.30
N LEU A 181 9.48 11.03 -7.43
CA LEU A 181 8.84 10.56 -8.66
C LEU A 181 9.52 9.30 -9.20
N SER A 182 10.85 9.25 -9.18
CA SER A 182 11.62 8.08 -9.62
C SER A 182 11.37 6.87 -8.72
N GLU A 183 11.29 7.07 -7.40
CA GLU A 183 10.97 6.02 -6.43
C GLU A 183 9.54 5.50 -6.62
N LYS A 184 8.57 6.40 -6.86
CA LYS A 184 7.19 6.03 -7.19
C LYS A 184 7.12 5.16 -8.44
N GLU A 185 7.78 5.57 -9.53
CA GLU A 185 7.80 4.78 -10.78
C GLU A 185 8.41 3.39 -10.57
N ARG A 186 9.49 3.29 -9.77
CA ARG A 186 10.11 2.01 -9.43
C ARG A 186 9.16 1.14 -8.62
N THR A 187 8.50 1.72 -7.63
CA THR A 187 7.53 1.02 -6.78
C THR A 187 6.33 0.53 -7.58
N ASP A 188 5.80 1.36 -8.48
CA ASP A 188 4.70 0.99 -9.38
C ASP A 188 5.08 -0.16 -10.32
N LYS A 189 6.31 -0.19 -10.83
CA LYS A 189 6.83 -1.31 -11.63
C LYS A 189 6.91 -2.60 -10.82
N ILE A 190 7.47 -2.54 -9.61
CA ILE A 190 7.58 -3.69 -8.71
C ILE A 190 6.17 -4.21 -8.36
N PHE A 191 5.25 -3.32 -7.99
CA PHE A 191 3.88 -3.70 -7.65
C PHE A 191 3.15 -4.41 -8.80
N LYS A 192 3.29 -3.91 -10.03
CA LYS A 192 2.74 -4.57 -11.23
C LYS A 192 3.34 -5.96 -11.42
N GLN A 193 4.67 -6.09 -11.32
CA GLN A 193 5.34 -7.38 -11.46
C GLN A 193 4.89 -8.38 -10.39
N THR A 194 4.88 -7.97 -9.11
CA THR A 194 4.41 -8.82 -8.00
C THR A 194 2.96 -9.27 -8.18
N THR A 195 2.11 -8.43 -8.78
CA THR A 195 0.72 -8.81 -9.09
C THR A 195 0.67 -9.91 -10.16
N VAL A 196 1.48 -9.79 -11.21
CA VAL A 196 1.61 -10.82 -12.25
C VAL A 196 2.14 -12.13 -11.67
N ASP A 197 3.24 -12.07 -10.91
CA ASP A 197 3.88 -13.23 -10.29
C ASP A 197 2.90 -13.97 -9.36
N ARG A 198 2.13 -13.22 -8.57
CA ARG A 198 1.09 -13.79 -7.68
C ARG A 198 0.02 -14.55 -8.46
N ASP A 199 -0.46 -13.98 -9.56
CA ASP A 199 -1.51 -14.59 -10.37
C ASP A 199 -1.01 -15.83 -11.12
N GLU A 200 0.26 -15.84 -11.56
CA GLU A 200 0.93 -17.03 -12.11
C GLU A 200 1.10 -18.13 -11.06
N PHE A 201 1.54 -17.77 -9.85
CA PHE A 201 1.70 -18.72 -8.74
C PHE A 201 0.37 -19.36 -8.36
N LYS A 202 -0.72 -18.58 -8.39
CA LYS A 202 -2.07 -19.09 -8.14
C LYS A 202 -2.48 -20.15 -9.17
N LYS A 203 -2.23 -19.91 -10.47
CA LYS A 203 -2.52 -20.89 -11.53
C LYS A 203 -1.70 -22.18 -11.36
N LEU A 204 -0.42 -22.05 -11.01
CA LEU A 204 0.44 -23.22 -10.75
C LEU A 204 -0.05 -24.03 -9.54
N TYR A 205 -0.48 -23.34 -8.47
CA TYR A 205 -1.04 -23.98 -7.29
C TYR A 205 -2.32 -24.75 -7.61
N GLU A 206 -3.27 -24.14 -8.34
CA GLU A 206 -4.51 -24.80 -8.76
C GLU A 206 -4.23 -26.03 -9.65
N LYS A 207 -3.30 -25.91 -10.60
CA LYS A 207 -2.85 -27.04 -11.43
C LYS A 207 -2.28 -28.18 -10.59
N ASN A 208 -1.33 -27.89 -9.70
CA ASN A 208 -0.69 -28.90 -8.86
C ASN A 208 -1.69 -29.57 -7.89
N SER A 209 -2.69 -28.82 -7.39
CA SER A 209 -3.78 -29.39 -6.60
C SER A 209 -4.61 -30.38 -7.41
N SER A 210 -4.96 -30.04 -8.66
CA SER A 210 -5.72 -30.94 -9.54
C SER A 210 -4.94 -32.20 -9.91
N GLU A 211 -3.63 -32.09 -10.20
CA GLU A 211 -2.76 -33.23 -10.50
C GLU A 211 -2.61 -34.15 -9.29
N LYS A 212 -2.51 -33.60 -8.08
CA LYS A 212 -2.49 -34.38 -6.84
C LYS A 212 -3.78 -35.19 -6.66
N ASP A 213 -4.93 -34.57 -6.88
CA ASP A 213 -6.24 -35.25 -6.76
C ASP A 213 -6.37 -36.37 -7.82
N GLU A 214 -5.90 -36.15 -9.05
CA GLU A 214 -5.88 -37.16 -10.10
C GLU A 214 -4.95 -38.34 -9.74
N LEU A 215 -3.74 -38.05 -9.26
CA LEU A 215 -2.81 -39.08 -8.80
C LEU A 215 -3.36 -39.89 -7.64
N GLN A 216 -4.06 -39.23 -6.70
CA GLN A 216 -4.70 -39.91 -5.58
C GLN A 216 -5.78 -40.89 -6.04
N ARG A 217 -6.59 -40.51 -7.05
CA ARG A 217 -7.58 -41.42 -7.65
C ARG A 217 -6.91 -42.60 -8.35
N LYS A 218 -5.88 -42.36 -9.17
CA LYS A 218 -5.12 -43.44 -9.85
C LYS A 218 -4.47 -44.40 -8.85
N TYR A 219 -3.96 -43.88 -7.75
CA TYR A 219 -3.40 -44.71 -6.68
C TYR A 219 -4.46 -45.61 -6.04
N GLN A 220 -5.65 -45.07 -5.71
CA GLN A 220 -6.76 -45.85 -5.18
C GLN A 220 -7.22 -46.94 -6.16
N ASP A 221 -7.29 -46.64 -7.46
CA ASP A 221 -7.62 -47.62 -8.49
C ASP A 221 -6.59 -48.76 -8.58
N LEU A 222 -5.30 -48.43 -8.50
CA LEU A 222 -4.22 -49.43 -8.47
C LEU A 222 -4.29 -50.33 -7.24
N VAL A 223 -4.61 -49.77 -6.06
CA VAL A 223 -4.82 -50.57 -4.85
C VAL A 223 -5.95 -51.58 -5.05
N LEU A 224 -7.09 -51.14 -5.61
CA LEU A 224 -8.23 -52.03 -5.90
C LEU A 224 -7.89 -53.10 -6.95
N GLN A 225 -7.10 -52.77 -7.97
CA GLN A 225 -6.64 -53.75 -8.96
C GLN A 225 -5.69 -54.78 -8.34
N ASN A 226 -4.76 -54.34 -7.51
CA ASN A 226 -3.83 -55.22 -6.81
C ASN A 226 -4.55 -56.19 -5.86
N ASP A 227 -5.57 -55.72 -5.14
CA ASP A 227 -6.42 -56.56 -4.30
C ASP A 227 -7.16 -57.64 -5.11
N LYS A 228 -7.68 -57.27 -6.30
CA LYS A 228 -8.33 -58.24 -7.20
C LYS A 228 -7.36 -59.31 -7.68
N VAL A 229 -6.18 -58.91 -8.15
CA VAL A 229 -5.13 -59.84 -8.60
C VAL A 229 -4.69 -60.75 -7.46
N THR A 230 -4.50 -60.21 -6.26
CA THR A 230 -4.11 -60.99 -5.08
C THR A 230 -5.16 -62.05 -4.73
N LYS A 231 -6.44 -61.69 -4.75
CA LYS A 231 -7.54 -62.66 -4.53
C LYS A 231 -7.60 -63.73 -5.62
N GLN A 232 -7.36 -63.37 -6.88
CA GLN A 232 -7.33 -64.32 -7.98
C GLN A 232 -6.16 -65.30 -7.83
N ALA A 233 -4.96 -64.80 -7.54
CA ALA A 233 -3.78 -65.62 -7.33
C ALA A 233 -3.98 -66.62 -6.18
N GLU A 234 -4.62 -66.19 -5.08
CA GLU A 234 -4.95 -67.09 -3.97
C GLU A 234 -5.96 -68.18 -4.38
N SER A 235 -6.99 -67.82 -5.15
CA SER A 235 -7.95 -68.80 -5.68
C SER A 235 -7.29 -69.82 -6.60
N GLU A 236 -6.36 -69.39 -7.46
CA GLU A 236 -5.61 -70.27 -8.35
C GLU A 236 -4.65 -71.19 -7.56
N ARG A 237 -4.04 -70.67 -6.49
CA ARG A 237 -3.20 -71.46 -5.57
C ARG A 237 -4.00 -72.60 -4.93
N VAL A 238 -5.18 -72.31 -4.40
CA VAL A 238 -6.07 -73.34 -3.82
C VAL A 238 -6.47 -74.39 -4.86
N LYS A 239 -6.87 -73.98 -6.06
CA LYS A 239 -7.21 -74.92 -7.15
C LYS A 239 -6.04 -75.82 -7.53
N LYS A 240 -4.81 -75.27 -7.57
CA LYS A 240 -3.60 -76.03 -7.85
C LYS A 240 -3.34 -77.08 -6.76
N GLU A 241 -3.50 -76.72 -5.49
CA GLU A 241 -3.36 -77.66 -4.37
C GLU A 241 -4.40 -78.78 -4.44
N GLU A 242 -5.66 -78.47 -4.76
CA GLU A 242 -6.71 -79.48 -4.97
C GLU A 242 -6.40 -80.42 -6.13
N LEU A 243 -5.94 -79.89 -7.26
CA LEU A 243 -5.53 -80.70 -8.40
C LEU A 243 -4.32 -81.59 -8.08
N SER A 244 -3.36 -81.09 -7.30
CA SER A 244 -2.22 -81.87 -6.84
C SER A 244 -2.66 -83.07 -6.01
N LYS A 245 -3.59 -82.88 -5.05
CA LYS A 245 -4.12 -83.99 -4.25
C LYS A 245 -4.83 -85.04 -5.10
N LYS A 246 -5.65 -84.60 -6.07
CA LYS A 246 -6.31 -85.51 -7.01
C LYS A 246 -5.32 -86.30 -7.86
N LEU A 247 -4.20 -85.68 -8.24
CA LEU A 247 -3.15 -86.35 -8.99
C LEU A 247 -2.50 -87.45 -8.15
N ASP A 248 -2.17 -87.16 -6.88
CA ASP A 248 -1.62 -88.14 -5.94
C ASP A 248 -2.58 -89.32 -5.71
N GLU A 249 -3.89 -89.04 -5.56
CA GLU A 249 -4.94 -90.05 -5.43
C GLU A 249 -5.01 -90.98 -6.67
N LEU A 250 -4.98 -90.40 -7.87
CA LEU A 250 -4.98 -91.16 -9.12
C LEU A 250 -3.71 -92.00 -9.30
N GLU A 251 -2.56 -91.50 -8.84
CA GLU A 251 -1.31 -92.26 -8.88
C GLU A 251 -1.36 -93.48 -7.94
N ILE A 252 -1.95 -93.33 -6.75
CA ILE A 252 -2.20 -94.45 -5.83
C ILE A 252 -3.14 -95.48 -6.46
N GLU A 253 -4.25 -95.04 -7.06
CA GLU A 253 -5.22 -95.93 -7.72
C GLU A 253 -4.58 -96.69 -8.90
N LYS A 254 -3.80 -95.99 -9.73
CA LYS A 254 -3.03 -96.60 -10.82
C LYS A 254 -2.11 -97.70 -10.30
N ASN A 255 -1.31 -97.42 -9.27
CA ASN A 255 -0.38 -98.40 -8.70
C ASN A 255 -1.11 -99.62 -8.15
N LYS A 256 -2.29 -99.43 -7.54
CA LYS A 256 -3.13 -100.52 -7.06
C LYS A 256 -3.62 -101.40 -8.23
N LEU A 257 -4.12 -100.78 -9.30
CA LEU A 257 -4.56 -101.50 -10.50
C LEU A 257 -3.41 -102.27 -11.16
N GLU A 258 -2.19 -101.73 -11.19
CA GLU A 258 -1.01 -102.43 -11.71
C GLU A 258 -0.66 -103.68 -10.90
N ILE A 259 -0.80 -103.63 -9.57
CA ILE A 259 -0.63 -104.79 -8.69
C ILE A 259 -1.72 -105.84 -8.98
N ASP A 260 -2.98 -105.43 -9.05
CA ASP A 260 -4.11 -106.32 -9.29
C ASP A 260 -4.00 -107.01 -10.67
N ILE A 261 -3.63 -106.26 -11.72
CA ILE A 261 -3.37 -106.81 -13.06
C ILE A 261 -2.23 -107.84 -13.00
N SER A 262 -1.14 -107.52 -12.31
CA SER A 262 0.00 -108.43 -12.17
C SER A 262 -0.36 -109.72 -11.43
N ALA A 263 -1.24 -109.64 -10.42
CA ALA A 263 -1.77 -110.80 -9.71
C ALA A 263 -2.65 -111.67 -10.62
N ASN A 264 -3.58 -111.05 -11.36
CA ASN A 264 -4.46 -111.75 -12.31
C ASN A 264 -3.66 -112.43 -13.43
N ILE A 265 -2.59 -111.81 -13.93
CA ILE A 265 -1.70 -112.43 -14.92
C ILE A 265 -1.05 -113.69 -14.33
N LYS A 266 -0.58 -113.65 -13.08
CA LYS A 266 0.01 -114.82 -12.42
C LYS A 266 -1.01 -115.94 -12.23
N GLU A 267 -2.23 -115.63 -11.78
CA GLU A 267 -3.31 -116.61 -11.62
C GLU A 267 -3.69 -117.25 -12.97
N ASN A 268 -3.86 -116.44 -14.02
CA ASN A 268 -4.14 -116.95 -15.36
C ASN A 268 -3.03 -117.89 -15.87
N ASN A 269 -1.76 -117.55 -15.64
CA ASN A 269 -0.65 -118.44 -16.02
C ASN A 269 -0.68 -119.77 -15.25
N GLN A 270 -1.09 -119.78 -13.98
CA GLN A 270 -1.29 -121.01 -13.22
C GLN A 270 -2.46 -121.84 -13.77
N LEU A 271 -3.58 -121.19 -14.11
CA LEU A 271 -4.72 -121.86 -14.73
C LEU A 271 -4.37 -122.45 -16.10
N ILE A 272 -3.62 -121.73 -16.94
CA ILE A 272 -3.12 -122.23 -18.22
C ILE A 272 -2.32 -123.52 -18.01
N LYS A 273 -1.38 -123.53 -17.05
CA LYS A 273 -0.59 -124.72 -16.74
C LYS A 273 -1.45 -125.91 -16.28
N LEU A 274 -2.45 -125.66 -15.43
CA LEU A 274 -3.39 -126.71 -15.00
C LEU A 274 -4.19 -127.28 -16.17
N VAL A 275 -4.61 -126.42 -17.11
CA VAL A 275 -5.30 -126.86 -18.34
C VAL A 275 -4.37 -127.67 -19.23
N GLU A 276 -3.11 -127.25 -19.42
CA GLU A 276 -2.10 -128.01 -20.16
C GLU A 276 -1.86 -129.39 -19.55
N ASP A 277 -1.70 -129.47 -18.23
CA ASP A 277 -1.54 -130.73 -17.49
C ASP A 277 -2.77 -131.63 -17.67
N ALA A 278 -3.99 -131.08 -17.57
CA ALA A 278 -5.23 -131.82 -17.78
C ALA A 278 -5.37 -132.35 -19.23
N VAL A 279 -4.95 -131.55 -20.21
CA VAL A 279 -4.92 -131.95 -21.63
C VAL A 279 -3.94 -133.10 -21.85
N ASN A 280 -2.74 -133.03 -21.27
CA ASN A 280 -1.75 -134.10 -21.35
C ASN A 280 -2.29 -135.41 -20.75
N VAL A 281 -2.91 -135.36 -19.57
CA VAL A 281 -3.53 -136.54 -18.93
C VAL A 281 -4.65 -137.11 -19.80
N ARG A 282 -5.49 -136.26 -20.39
CA ARG A 282 -6.55 -136.69 -21.32
C ARG A 282 -5.94 -137.42 -22.51
N ASP A 283 -4.88 -136.88 -23.11
CA ASP A 283 -4.26 -137.44 -24.31
C ASP A 283 -3.56 -138.78 -24.01
N GLU A 284 -2.86 -138.90 -22.87
CA GLU A 284 -2.31 -140.17 -22.38
C GLU A 284 -3.42 -141.21 -22.15
N THR A 285 -4.52 -140.81 -21.51
CA THR A 285 -5.65 -141.70 -21.21
C THR A 285 -6.34 -142.15 -22.51
N SER A 286 -6.50 -141.24 -23.48
CA SER A 286 -7.02 -141.54 -24.81
C SER A 286 -6.12 -142.53 -25.56
N GLY A 287 -4.78 -142.36 -25.46
CA GLY A 287 -3.81 -143.32 -25.99
C GLY A 287 -3.98 -144.73 -25.39
N LYS A 288 -4.02 -144.82 -24.06
CA LYS A 288 -4.25 -146.10 -23.35
C LYS A 288 -5.58 -146.75 -23.73
N LEU A 289 -6.65 -145.95 -23.85
CA LEU A 289 -7.97 -146.42 -24.27
C LEU A 289 -7.94 -146.98 -25.70
N ASN A 290 -7.26 -146.32 -26.63
CA ASN A 290 -7.12 -146.81 -28.00
C ASN A 290 -6.35 -148.14 -28.05
N THR A 291 -5.27 -148.28 -27.28
CA THR A 291 -4.54 -149.56 -27.15
C THR A 291 -5.45 -150.66 -26.59
N ALA A 292 -6.22 -150.37 -25.54
CA ALA A 292 -7.17 -151.32 -24.97
C ALA A 292 -8.26 -151.72 -25.98
N LEU A 293 -8.76 -150.77 -26.79
CA LEU A 293 -9.72 -151.05 -27.86
C LEU A 293 -9.12 -151.95 -28.95
N ASP A 294 -7.87 -151.75 -29.33
CA ASP A 294 -7.17 -152.61 -30.29
C ASP A 294 -6.91 -154.02 -29.74
N GLU A 295 -6.58 -154.14 -28.46
CA GLU A 295 -6.48 -155.42 -27.74
C GLU A 295 -7.82 -156.17 -27.78
N ILE A 296 -8.94 -155.49 -27.46
CA ILE A 296 -10.29 -156.05 -27.55
C ILE A 296 -10.59 -156.52 -28.98
N ARG A 297 -10.28 -155.72 -30.01
CA ARG A 297 -10.47 -156.11 -31.42
C ARG A 297 -9.65 -157.36 -31.77
N ARG A 298 -8.40 -157.45 -31.30
CA ARG A 298 -7.52 -158.61 -31.48
C ARG A 298 -8.10 -159.85 -30.81
N LEU A 299 -8.49 -159.74 -29.54
CA LEU A 299 -9.13 -160.82 -28.78
C LEU A 299 -10.43 -161.27 -29.45
N LYS A 300 -11.25 -160.35 -29.95
CA LYS A 300 -12.48 -160.66 -30.69
C LYS A 300 -12.20 -161.47 -31.96
N LYS A 301 -11.13 -161.15 -32.71
CA LYS A 301 -10.68 -161.97 -33.85
C LYS A 301 -10.24 -163.36 -33.41
N GLN A 302 -9.45 -163.46 -32.34
CA GLN A 302 -9.02 -164.76 -31.80
C GLN A 302 -10.21 -165.63 -31.36
N ILE A 303 -11.20 -165.05 -30.68
CA ILE A 303 -12.45 -165.74 -30.32
C ILE A 303 -13.17 -166.24 -31.58
N SER A 304 -13.28 -165.42 -32.62
CA SER A 304 -13.91 -165.86 -33.88
C SER A 304 -13.16 -167.01 -34.55
N VAL A 305 -11.82 -167.04 -34.47
CA VAL A 305 -11.02 -168.18 -34.98
C VAL A 305 -11.27 -169.43 -34.14
N MET A 306 -11.23 -169.31 -32.80
CA MET A 306 -11.51 -170.42 -31.89
C MET A 306 -12.94 -170.96 -32.07
N ASP A 307 -13.93 -170.10 -32.31
CA ASP A 307 -15.32 -170.51 -32.59
C ASP A 307 -15.40 -171.36 -33.88
N GLU A 308 -14.71 -170.95 -34.94
CA GLU A 308 -14.62 -171.73 -36.19
C GLU A 308 -13.84 -173.04 -36.03
N GLU A 309 -12.75 -173.04 -35.26
CA GLU A 309 -12.02 -174.26 -34.91
C GLU A 309 -12.87 -175.22 -34.09
N LEU A 310 -13.64 -174.71 -33.13
CA LEU A 310 -14.58 -175.49 -32.32
C LEU A 310 -15.66 -176.11 -33.21
N LYS A 311 -16.28 -175.33 -34.11
CA LYS A 311 -17.27 -175.85 -35.08
C LYS A 311 -16.69 -176.98 -35.95
N LYS A 312 -15.45 -176.82 -36.43
CA LYS A 312 -14.75 -177.88 -37.18
C LYS A 312 -14.53 -179.13 -36.33
N ALA A 313 -14.02 -178.97 -35.10
CA ALA A 313 -13.80 -180.08 -34.18
C ALA A 313 -15.11 -180.81 -33.83
N VAL A 314 -16.19 -180.05 -33.61
CA VAL A 314 -17.54 -180.59 -33.40
C VAL A 314 -18.00 -181.37 -34.63
N SER A 315 -17.87 -180.84 -35.84
CA SER A 315 -18.23 -181.55 -37.08
C SER A 315 -17.42 -182.85 -37.27
N VAL A 316 -16.13 -182.84 -36.94
CA VAL A 316 -15.29 -184.06 -36.95
C VAL A 316 -15.78 -185.06 -35.92
N ALA A 317 -16.11 -184.62 -34.71
CA ALA A 317 -16.65 -185.47 -33.65
C ALA A 317 -18.02 -186.04 -34.03
N GLU A 318 -18.91 -185.24 -34.62
CA GLU A 318 -20.19 -185.68 -35.16
C GLU A 318 -20.00 -186.75 -36.24
N THR A 319 -19.04 -186.55 -37.15
CA THR A 319 -18.70 -187.55 -38.17
C THR A 319 -18.18 -188.85 -37.54
N ALA A 320 -17.30 -188.75 -36.55
CA ALA A 320 -16.79 -189.90 -35.81
C ALA A 320 -17.88 -190.64 -35.02
N ILE A 321 -18.88 -189.92 -34.47
CA ILE A 321 -20.07 -190.51 -33.84
C ILE A 321 -20.90 -191.27 -34.88
N VAL A 322 -21.12 -190.68 -36.07
CA VAL A 322 -21.83 -191.36 -37.17
C VAL A 322 -21.08 -192.62 -37.61
N GLU A 323 -19.76 -192.54 -37.77
CA GLU A 323 -18.92 -193.69 -38.11
C GLU A 323 -18.93 -194.76 -37.01
N ARG A 324 -18.84 -194.36 -35.74
CA ARG A 324 -18.96 -195.27 -34.59
C ARG A 324 -20.32 -195.96 -34.60
N ASN A 325 -21.40 -195.22 -34.78
CA ASN A 325 -22.75 -195.76 -34.85
C ASN A 325 -22.89 -196.72 -36.04
N ASN A 326 -22.32 -196.40 -37.20
CA ASN A 326 -22.31 -197.29 -38.37
C ASN A 326 -21.48 -198.57 -38.12
N MET A 327 -20.37 -198.46 -37.39
CA MET A 327 -19.60 -199.62 -36.93
C MET A 327 -20.39 -200.44 -35.89
N GLU A 328 -21.08 -199.81 -34.94
CA GLU A 328 -22.00 -200.45 -34.01
C GLU A 328 -23.10 -201.21 -34.76
N THR A 329 -23.75 -200.58 -35.75
CA THR A 329 -24.74 -201.24 -36.60
C THR A 329 -24.13 -202.42 -37.36
N LYS A 330 -22.94 -202.29 -37.95
CA LYS A 330 -22.24 -203.41 -38.61
C LYS A 330 -21.87 -204.51 -37.62
N LEU A 331 -21.53 -204.16 -36.38
CA LEU A 331 -21.21 -205.11 -35.31
C LEU A 331 -22.46 -205.88 -34.88
N ILE A 332 -23.61 -205.20 -34.77
CA ILE A 332 -24.93 -205.79 -34.54
C ILE A 332 -25.30 -206.70 -35.71
N ASP A 333 -25.17 -206.23 -36.95
CA ASP A 333 -25.44 -207.01 -38.18
C ASP A 333 -24.54 -208.25 -38.26
N PHE A 334 -23.27 -208.11 -37.85
CA PHE A 334 -22.34 -209.22 -37.73
C PHE A 334 -22.74 -210.18 -36.61
N GLN A 335 -23.11 -209.68 -35.43
CA GLN A 335 -23.62 -210.49 -34.31
C GLN A 335 -24.87 -211.27 -34.73
N GLU A 336 -25.85 -210.63 -35.37
CA GLU A 336 -27.07 -211.28 -35.89
C GLU A 336 -26.76 -212.35 -36.95
N ARG A 337 -25.81 -212.10 -37.85
CA ARG A 337 -25.35 -213.10 -38.84
C ARG A 337 -24.62 -214.26 -38.18
N TRP A 338 -23.82 -213.99 -37.15
CA TRP A 338 -23.11 -215.00 -36.38
C TRP A 338 -24.09 -215.88 -35.59
N GLU A 339 -25.12 -215.27 -34.99
CA GLU A 339 -26.21 -215.98 -34.31
C GLU A 339 -27.04 -216.85 -35.28
N LYS A 340 -27.24 -216.40 -36.53
CA LYS A 340 -27.86 -217.22 -37.60
C LYS A 340 -26.98 -218.37 -38.08
N PHE A 341 -25.66 -218.25 -38.03
CA PHE A 341 -24.72 -219.31 -38.40
C PHE A 341 -24.56 -220.37 -37.29
N ALA A 342 -24.91 -220.02 -36.05
CA ALA A 342 -24.80 -220.87 -34.87
C ALA A 342 -26.09 -221.66 -34.50
N ARG A 343 -27.14 -221.61 -35.34
CA ARG A 343 -28.36 -222.43 -35.26
C ARG A 343 -28.53 -223.22 -36.54
#